data_AF-D0LHM3-F1
#
_entry.id   AF-D0LHM3-F1
#
_cell.length_a   1.000
_cell.length_b   1.000
_cell.length_c   1.000
_cell.angle_alpha   90.00
_cell.angle_beta   90.00
_cell.angle_gamma   90.00
#
_symmetry.space_group_name_H-M   'P 1'
#
loop_
_entity.id
_entity.type
_entity.pdbx_description
1 polymer ?
#
loop_
_entity_poly.entity_id
_entity_poly.type
_entity_poly.pdbx_seq_one_letter_code
_entity_poly.pdbx_strand_id
1 'polypeptide(L)'
;MSIWVSLLAYLLWKLVRVVMGEDAQVPSEGFVLAWAYVALGTALLALGAVAGIWWCWPALGLGAVLLAPWTVTRALLIPLGLPRLAYALSWCAGWRWNRDRTGGALVAGAWALLRQRRPAGATVAWLERRRDAAPALQAAQVLATGLLAAARGDLAGARRLLDSVDGLGPRRTPRYVHALAREWLALDAAERGDWAEVVACGEGPQARTRLTLLLAAVGACLMDETGPRPTRERLWVAWLLAPQRRHTWPLLQRALAASAATAGDADADRPRALLGTGLVSDPYLDALATHAAVIAGRSKLTPAQALRSAGDAWQRALDDPDTQAWIAQRAAHLGARSQTQAQARLRETITRELAEFARTHDLPVARWARDCGVLREVERVLREEQLSSLELAFDALANRVARQEALPPMDEWRAWLSLRAQHRQAAALGGLDLRRLAFPQIHQVACKWAVWMWNERKQYLLANSVFAWLLAEAVLVGDAEAIELQRRNWDDSL
;
A
#
# COMPACT_ATOMS: atom_id res chain seq x y z
N MET A 1 5.68 -50.81 -16.21
CA MET A 1 4.53 -50.34 -15.38
C MET A 1 4.94 -50.06 -13.93
N SER A 2 5.70 -50.95 -13.26
CA SER A 2 6.11 -50.82 -11.84
C SER A 2 6.80 -49.47 -11.48
N ILE A 3 7.77 -49.01 -12.28
CA ILE A 3 8.50 -47.75 -12.01
C ILE A 3 7.58 -46.52 -12.00
N TRP A 4 6.62 -46.45 -12.93
CA TRP A 4 5.66 -45.35 -13.03
C TRP A 4 4.69 -45.32 -11.84
N VAL A 5 4.24 -46.48 -11.38
CA VAL A 5 3.38 -46.60 -10.20
C VAL A 5 4.13 -46.14 -8.95
N SER A 6 5.39 -46.53 -8.79
CA SER A 6 6.24 -46.11 -7.67
C SER A 6 6.53 -44.60 -7.70
N LEU A 7 6.80 -44.02 -8.87
CA LEU A 7 7.02 -42.57 -9.02
C LEU A 7 5.74 -41.77 -8.71
N LEU A 8 4.59 -42.22 -9.23
CA LEU A 8 3.29 -41.60 -8.96
C LEU A 8 2.92 -41.71 -7.48
N ALA A 9 3.12 -42.88 -6.87
CA ALA A 9 2.90 -43.11 -5.45
C ALA A 9 3.81 -42.22 -4.59
N TYR A 10 5.09 -42.04 -4.97
CA TYR A 10 6.01 -41.13 -4.30
C TYR A 10 5.57 -39.67 -4.42
N LEU A 11 5.15 -39.21 -5.62
CA LEU A 11 4.66 -37.84 -5.84
C LEU A 11 3.35 -37.59 -5.07
N LEU A 12 2.43 -38.55 -5.07
CA LEU A 12 1.18 -38.48 -4.30
C LEU A 12 1.46 -38.49 -2.80
N TRP A 13 2.32 -39.40 -2.31
CA TRP A 13 2.74 -39.45 -0.92
C TRP A 13 3.38 -38.13 -0.48
N LYS A 14 4.20 -37.52 -1.35
CA LYS A 14 4.82 -36.22 -1.10
C LYS A 14 3.82 -35.06 -1.14
N LEU A 15 2.87 -35.08 -2.07
CA LEU A 15 1.76 -34.12 -2.11
C LEU A 15 0.93 -34.22 -0.82
N VAL A 16 0.63 -35.44 -0.38
CA VAL A 16 -0.04 -35.73 0.90
C VAL A 16 0.80 -35.21 2.06
N ARG A 17 2.11 -35.48 2.13
CA ARG A 17 2.99 -34.94 3.18
C ARG A 17 3.04 -33.42 3.20
N VAL A 18 3.08 -32.75 2.05
CA VAL A 18 3.03 -31.28 1.96
C VAL A 18 1.68 -30.77 2.46
N VAL A 19 0.58 -31.40 2.06
CA VAL A 19 -0.77 -31.09 2.54
C VAL A 19 -0.88 -31.28 4.05
N MET A 20 -0.30 -32.37 4.58
CA MET A 20 -0.32 -32.76 5.99
C MET A 20 0.70 -32.00 6.84
N GLY A 21 1.71 -31.37 6.23
CA GLY A 21 2.64 -30.45 6.88
C GLY A 21 3.90 -31.03 7.49
N GLU A 22 4.42 -32.12 6.93
CA GLU A 22 5.74 -32.63 7.32
C GLU A 22 6.86 -31.95 6.50
N ASP A 23 7.80 -31.31 7.19
CA ASP A 23 8.90 -30.52 6.64
C ASP A 23 9.84 -31.36 5.77
N ALA A 24 9.85 -31.12 4.46
CA ALA A 24 10.77 -31.77 3.54
C ALA A 24 11.62 -30.73 2.80
N GLN A 25 12.78 -30.40 3.37
CA GLN A 25 13.89 -29.83 2.60
C GLN A 25 14.41 -30.93 1.66
N VAL A 26 14.07 -30.82 0.37
CA VAL A 26 14.47 -31.81 -0.64
C VAL A 26 15.63 -31.24 -1.46
N PRO A 27 16.71 -31.99 -1.70
CA PRO A 27 17.78 -31.56 -2.60
C PRO A 27 17.24 -31.26 -4.02
N SER A 28 17.72 -30.17 -4.61
CA SER A 28 17.23 -29.60 -5.88
C SER A 28 17.34 -30.56 -7.08
N GLU A 29 18.29 -31.49 -7.06
CA GLU A 29 18.62 -32.37 -8.18
C GLU A 29 17.54 -33.43 -8.43
N GLY A 30 17.04 -34.07 -7.37
CA GLY A 30 15.97 -35.06 -7.48
C GLY A 30 14.64 -34.47 -7.99
N PHE A 31 14.44 -33.17 -7.80
CA PHE A 31 13.26 -32.47 -8.32
C PHE A 31 13.32 -32.34 -9.84
N VAL A 32 14.45 -31.94 -10.43
CA VAL A 32 14.59 -31.77 -11.88
C VAL A 32 14.38 -33.10 -12.61
N LEU A 33 14.98 -34.18 -12.10
CA LEU A 33 14.81 -35.51 -12.67
C LEU A 33 13.36 -35.98 -12.60
N ALA A 34 12.67 -35.80 -11.47
CA ALA A 34 11.26 -36.15 -11.34
C ALA A 34 10.39 -35.43 -12.39
N TRP A 35 10.66 -34.15 -12.65
CA TRP A 35 9.95 -33.39 -13.67
C TRP A 35 10.25 -33.85 -15.10
N ALA A 36 11.50 -34.21 -15.39
CA ALA A 36 11.87 -34.79 -16.68
C ALA A 36 11.11 -36.11 -16.93
N TYR A 37 10.99 -36.96 -15.92
CA TYR A 37 10.17 -38.17 -16.01
C TYR A 37 8.69 -37.85 -16.21
N VAL A 38 8.10 -36.93 -15.45
CA VAL A 38 6.69 -36.53 -15.66
C VAL A 38 6.47 -36.00 -17.08
N ALA A 39 7.40 -35.21 -17.62
CA ALA A 39 7.33 -34.69 -18.99
C ALA A 39 7.41 -35.81 -20.03
N LEU A 40 8.37 -36.72 -19.90
CA LEU A 40 8.53 -37.87 -20.78
C LEU A 40 7.29 -38.78 -20.74
N GLY A 41 6.79 -39.08 -19.54
CA GLY A 41 5.60 -39.92 -19.36
C GLY A 41 4.36 -39.30 -20.00
N THR A 42 4.16 -37.99 -19.81
CA THR A 42 3.04 -37.26 -20.42
C THR A 42 3.16 -37.23 -21.95
N ALA A 43 4.37 -37.08 -22.49
CA ALA A 43 4.62 -37.13 -23.93
C ALA A 43 4.31 -38.53 -24.52
N LEU A 44 4.73 -39.60 -23.83
CA LEU A 44 4.41 -40.98 -24.23
C LEU A 44 2.90 -41.25 -24.17
N LEU A 45 2.21 -40.75 -23.14
CA LEU A 45 0.74 -40.85 -23.04
C LEU A 45 0.04 -40.08 -24.16
N ALA A 46 0.57 -38.93 -24.58
CA ALA A 46 0.05 -38.18 -25.71
C ALA A 46 0.19 -38.95 -27.03
N LEU A 47 1.33 -39.60 -27.26
CA LEU A 47 1.51 -40.49 -28.42
C LEU A 47 0.52 -41.66 -28.40
N GLY A 48 0.30 -42.28 -27.24
CA GLY A 48 -0.70 -43.34 -27.06
C GLY A 48 -2.13 -42.86 -27.37
N ALA A 49 -2.51 -41.66 -26.89
CA ALA A 49 -3.82 -41.07 -27.17
C ALA A 49 -4.01 -40.78 -28.68
N VAL A 50 -2.98 -40.26 -29.36
CA VAL A 50 -2.99 -40.06 -30.82
C VAL A 50 -3.09 -41.38 -31.57
N ALA A 51 -2.50 -42.45 -31.04
CA ALA A 51 -2.62 -43.82 -31.56
C ALA A 51 -3.98 -44.48 -31.27
N GLY A 52 -4.96 -43.76 -30.72
CA GLY A 52 -6.31 -44.26 -30.46
C GLY A 52 -6.47 -45.01 -29.13
N ILE A 53 -5.47 -45.00 -28.25
CA ILE A 53 -5.52 -45.68 -26.96
C ILE A 53 -6.30 -44.79 -25.96
N TRP A 54 -7.61 -45.02 -25.83
CA TRP A 54 -8.52 -44.14 -25.10
C TRP A 54 -8.20 -43.98 -23.59
N TRP A 55 -7.67 -45.01 -22.92
CA TRP A 55 -7.32 -44.95 -21.50
C TRP A 55 -6.12 -44.03 -21.22
N CYS A 56 -5.37 -43.59 -22.25
CA CYS A 56 -4.32 -42.61 -22.09
C CYS A 56 -4.87 -41.20 -21.76
N TRP A 57 -6.11 -40.86 -22.13
CA TRP A 57 -6.67 -39.52 -21.94
C TRP A 57 -6.75 -39.06 -20.46
N PRO A 58 -7.30 -39.86 -19.52
CA PRO A 58 -7.30 -39.47 -18.10
C PRO A 58 -5.88 -39.32 -17.53
N ALA A 59 -4.97 -40.21 -17.91
CA ALA A 59 -3.57 -40.15 -17.47
C ALA A 59 -2.85 -38.92 -18.04
N LEU A 60 -3.16 -38.53 -19.27
CA LEU A 60 -2.67 -37.33 -19.93
C LEU A 60 -3.22 -36.07 -19.25
N GLY A 61 -4.49 -36.07 -18.86
CA GLY A 61 -5.09 -35.01 -18.05
C GLY A 61 -4.34 -34.82 -16.72
N LEU A 62 -4.05 -35.91 -16.01
CA LEU A 62 -3.25 -35.86 -14.78
C LEU A 62 -1.81 -35.39 -15.05
N GLY A 63 -1.18 -35.90 -16.11
CA GLY A 63 0.15 -35.46 -16.55
C GLY A 63 0.20 -33.97 -16.87
N ALA A 64 -0.82 -33.42 -17.55
CA ALA A 64 -0.94 -32.00 -17.85
C ALA A 64 -1.12 -31.15 -16.58
N VAL A 65 -1.89 -31.62 -15.59
CA VAL A 65 -2.03 -30.97 -14.28
C VAL A 65 -0.69 -30.92 -13.56
N LEU A 66 0.06 -32.02 -13.59
CA LEU A 66 1.38 -32.09 -13.00
C LEU A 66 2.40 -31.27 -13.79
N LEU A 67 2.30 -31.16 -15.11
CA LEU A 67 3.22 -30.38 -15.95
C LEU A 67 3.01 -28.87 -15.86
N ALA A 68 1.77 -28.44 -15.65
CA ALA A 68 1.39 -27.03 -15.60
C ALA A 68 0.58 -26.71 -14.32
N PRO A 69 1.11 -26.99 -13.12
CA PRO A 69 0.37 -26.88 -11.87
C PRO A 69 -0.11 -25.45 -11.61
N TRP A 70 0.69 -24.45 -12.00
CA TRP A 70 0.30 -23.05 -11.91
C TRP A 70 -0.87 -22.70 -12.82
N THR A 71 -0.86 -23.16 -14.08
CA THR A 71 -1.93 -22.90 -15.04
C THR A 71 -3.24 -23.49 -14.54
N VAL A 72 -3.22 -24.73 -14.03
CA VAL A 72 -4.39 -25.38 -13.44
C VAL A 72 -4.85 -24.66 -12.18
N THR A 73 -3.93 -24.28 -11.29
CA THR A 73 -4.26 -23.53 -10.07
C THR A 73 -4.97 -22.23 -10.42
N ARG A 74 -4.45 -21.48 -11.41
CA ARG A 74 -4.97 -20.18 -11.83
C ARG A 74 -6.28 -20.27 -12.62
N ALA A 75 -6.42 -21.27 -13.48
CA ALA A 75 -7.59 -21.41 -14.35
C ALA A 75 -8.77 -22.09 -13.65
N LEU A 76 -8.51 -23.01 -12.71
CA LEU A 76 -9.56 -23.81 -12.06
C LEU A 76 -9.64 -23.54 -10.55
N LEU A 77 -8.57 -23.81 -9.79
CA LEU A 77 -8.66 -23.85 -8.33
C LEU A 77 -8.90 -22.48 -7.68
N ILE A 78 -8.26 -21.43 -8.20
CA ILE A 78 -8.47 -20.05 -7.73
C ILE A 78 -9.90 -19.59 -8.02
N PRO A 79 -10.42 -19.63 -9.27
CA PRO A 79 -11.80 -19.25 -9.57
C PRO A 79 -12.85 -20.04 -8.78
N LEU A 80 -12.61 -21.33 -8.53
CA LEU A 80 -13.50 -22.18 -7.73
C LEU A 80 -13.42 -21.91 -6.22
N GLY A 81 -12.48 -21.09 -5.77
CA GLY A 81 -12.33 -20.75 -4.36
C GLY A 81 -11.88 -21.93 -3.50
N LEU A 82 -10.95 -22.75 -3.99
CA LEU A 82 -10.42 -23.94 -3.30
C LEU A 82 -9.01 -23.69 -2.72
N PRO A 83 -8.88 -22.95 -1.60
CA PRO A 83 -7.61 -22.43 -1.09
C PRO A 83 -6.57 -23.50 -0.72
N ARG A 84 -6.98 -24.60 -0.08
CA ARG A 84 -6.04 -25.66 0.33
C ARG A 84 -5.47 -26.41 -0.87
N LEU A 85 -6.30 -26.69 -1.87
CA LEU A 85 -5.88 -27.33 -3.11
C LEU A 85 -5.01 -26.37 -3.95
N ALA A 86 -5.40 -25.09 -4.02
CA ALA A 86 -4.61 -24.08 -4.69
C ALA A 86 -3.21 -23.95 -4.06
N TYR A 87 -3.11 -23.92 -2.73
CA TYR A 87 -1.83 -23.96 -2.01
C TYR A 87 -1.02 -25.22 -2.35
N ALA A 88 -1.63 -26.41 -2.22
CA ALA A 88 -0.93 -27.67 -2.42
C ALA A 88 -0.40 -27.83 -3.85
N LEU A 89 -1.21 -27.49 -4.87
CA LEU A 89 -0.82 -27.62 -6.27
C LEU A 89 0.22 -26.56 -6.67
N SER A 90 0.07 -25.31 -6.20
CA SER A 90 1.05 -24.26 -6.50
C SER A 90 2.40 -24.45 -5.81
N TRP A 91 2.47 -25.21 -4.71
CA TRP A 91 3.74 -25.65 -4.14
C TRP A 91 4.59 -26.45 -5.14
N CYS A 92 3.95 -27.27 -5.99
CA CYS A 92 4.62 -27.98 -7.07
C CYS A 92 5.12 -27.04 -8.19
N ALA A 93 4.56 -25.83 -8.30
CA ALA A 93 4.91 -24.83 -9.32
C ALA A 93 6.19 -24.02 -8.98
N GLY A 94 7.17 -24.64 -8.32
CA GLY A 94 8.32 -23.94 -7.74
C GLY A 94 9.18 -23.15 -8.73
N TRP A 95 9.15 -23.48 -10.03
CA TRP A 95 9.88 -22.73 -11.06
C TRP A 95 9.33 -21.31 -11.26
N ARG A 96 8.02 -21.11 -11.08
CA ARG A 96 7.38 -19.80 -11.34
C ARG A 96 7.72 -18.75 -10.28
N TRP A 97 8.07 -19.19 -9.07
CA TRP A 97 8.24 -18.33 -7.90
C TRP A 97 9.70 -18.07 -7.51
N ASN A 98 10.65 -18.32 -8.42
CA ASN A 98 12.06 -17.96 -8.29
C ASN A 98 12.67 -18.24 -6.89
N ARG A 99 12.53 -19.49 -6.40
CA ARG A 99 12.97 -19.98 -5.08
C ARG A 99 12.05 -19.68 -3.88
N ASP A 100 11.00 -18.88 -4.03
CA ASP A 100 9.98 -18.66 -2.99
C ASP A 100 8.74 -19.57 -3.18
N ARG A 101 8.94 -20.89 -3.04
CA ARG A 101 7.85 -21.88 -3.22
C ARG A 101 6.73 -21.70 -2.20
N THR A 102 7.11 -21.47 -0.94
CA THR A 102 6.17 -21.28 0.18
C THR A 102 5.33 -20.02 -0.01
N GLY A 103 5.96 -18.89 -0.32
CA GLY A 103 5.25 -17.64 -0.56
C GLY A 103 4.32 -17.75 -1.77
N GLY A 104 4.77 -18.37 -2.87
CA GLY A 104 3.92 -18.64 -4.03
C GLY A 104 2.69 -19.48 -3.72
N ALA A 105 2.85 -20.51 -2.89
CA ALA A 105 1.75 -21.35 -2.42
C ALA A 105 0.75 -20.58 -1.54
N LEU A 106 1.26 -19.76 -0.63
CA LEU A 106 0.45 -18.87 0.21
C LEU A 106 -0.34 -17.87 -0.63
N VAL A 107 0.27 -17.27 -1.67
CA VAL A 107 -0.43 -16.35 -2.58
C VAL A 107 -1.58 -17.06 -3.29
N ALA A 108 -1.37 -18.26 -3.81
CA ALA A 108 -2.42 -19.03 -4.47
C ALA A 108 -3.59 -19.35 -3.52
N GLY A 109 -3.26 -19.80 -2.31
CA GLY A 109 -4.25 -20.08 -1.27
C GLY A 109 -5.05 -18.85 -0.86
N ALA A 110 -4.38 -17.72 -0.59
CA ALA A 110 -5.02 -16.46 -0.23
C ALA A 110 -5.86 -15.89 -1.38
N TRP A 111 -5.39 -16.02 -2.63
CA TRP A 111 -6.14 -15.55 -3.80
C TRP A 111 -7.39 -16.39 -4.06
N ALA A 112 -7.32 -17.72 -3.92
CA ALA A 112 -8.49 -18.57 -3.99
C ALA A 112 -9.48 -18.25 -2.86
N LEU A 113 -8.98 -17.94 -1.65
CA LEU A 113 -9.81 -17.56 -0.52
C LEU A 113 -10.64 -16.29 -0.82
N LEU A 114 -10.08 -15.30 -1.51
CA LEU A 114 -10.80 -14.09 -1.95
C LEU A 114 -11.95 -14.36 -2.93
N ARG A 115 -12.03 -15.56 -3.54
CA ARG A 115 -13.18 -15.95 -4.38
C ARG A 115 -14.35 -16.51 -3.57
N GLN A 116 -14.16 -16.81 -2.29
CA GLN A 116 -15.24 -17.26 -1.42
C GLN A 116 -16.06 -16.05 -0.96
N ARG A 117 -17.39 -16.14 -1.06
CA ARG A 117 -18.30 -15.11 -0.53
C ARG A 117 -18.18 -14.92 0.98
N ARG A 118 -17.86 -16.01 1.70
CA ARG A 118 -17.65 -16.05 3.15
C ARG A 118 -16.42 -16.91 3.44
N PRO A 119 -15.24 -16.28 3.60
CA PRO A 119 -14.00 -17.03 3.82
C PRO A 119 -14.08 -17.79 5.14
N ALA A 120 -13.85 -19.09 5.09
CA ALA A 120 -13.89 -19.93 6.29
C ALA A 120 -12.73 -19.58 7.24
N GLY A 121 -13.01 -19.15 8.47
CA GLY A 121 -11.99 -18.75 9.45
C GLY A 121 -10.94 -19.82 9.74
N ALA A 122 -11.34 -21.11 9.73
CA ALA A 122 -10.40 -22.23 9.87
C ALA A 122 -9.37 -22.32 8.73
N THR A 123 -9.72 -21.86 7.52
CA THR A 123 -8.79 -21.84 6.37
C THR A 123 -7.87 -20.63 6.43
N VAL A 124 -8.37 -19.48 6.88
CA VAL A 124 -7.54 -18.29 7.17
C VAL A 124 -6.46 -18.65 8.19
N ALA A 125 -6.87 -19.19 9.35
CA ALA A 125 -5.94 -19.57 10.41
C ALA A 125 -4.94 -20.65 9.97
N TRP A 126 -5.36 -21.56 9.08
CA TRP A 126 -4.45 -22.55 8.50
C TRP A 126 -3.38 -21.90 7.60
N LEU A 127 -3.75 -20.95 6.74
CA LEU A 127 -2.80 -20.21 5.91
C LEU A 127 -1.85 -19.32 6.74
N GLU A 128 -2.36 -18.70 7.81
CA GLU A 128 -1.54 -17.90 8.74
C GLU A 128 -0.50 -18.76 9.45
N ARG A 129 -0.88 -19.94 9.97
CA ARG A 129 0.09 -20.88 10.54
C ARG A 129 1.16 -21.32 9.53
N ARG A 130 0.77 -21.53 8.27
CA ARG A 130 1.72 -21.87 7.20
C ARG A 130 2.68 -20.71 6.88
N ARG A 131 2.21 -19.47 6.95
CA ARG A 131 3.05 -18.27 6.85
C ARG A 131 4.03 -18.19 8.02
N ASP A 132 3.54 -18.35 9.25
CA ASP A 132 4.33 -18.15 10.46
C ASP A 132 5.36 -19.26 10.69
N ALA A 133 5.15 -20.44 10.09
CA ALA A 133 6.13 -21.52 10.04
C ALA A 133 7.31 -21.24 9.08
N ALA A 134 7.24 -20.21 8.22
CA ALA A 134 8.32 -19.91 7.30
C ALA A 134 9.50 -19.27 8.05
N PRO A 135 10.75 -19.75 7.86
CA PRO A 135 11.90 -19.27 8.63
C PRO A 135 12.33 -17.83 8.27
N ALA A 136 12.10 -17.43 7.02
CA ALA A 136 12.46 -16.11 6.52
C ALA A 136 11.31 -15.50 5.72
N LEU A 137 11.10 -14.20 5.92
CA LEU A 137 10.13 -13.42 5.18
C LEU A 137 10.56 -13.28 3.71
N GLN A 138 9.63 -13.58 2.81
CA GLN A 138 9.82 -13.45 1.37
C GLN A 138 8.75 -12.54 0.75
N ALA A 139 9.04 -11.98 -0.42
CA ALA A 139 8.16 -10.98 -1.04
C ALA A 139 6.76 -11.53 -1.35
N ALA A 140 6.63 -12.79 -1.78
CA ALA A 140 5.31 -13.37 -2.03
C ALA A 140 4.55 -13.63 -0.71
N GLN A 141 5.21 -13.79 0.43
CA GLN A 141 4.55 -13.88 1.74
C GLN A 141 3.95 -12.53 2.17
N VAL A 142 4.61 -11.41 1.86
CA VAL A 142 4.06 -10.05 2.08
C VAL A 142 2.78 -9.86 1.27
N LEU A 143 2.83 -10.20 -0.02
CA LEU A 143 1.66 -10.20 -0.91
C LEU A 143 0.55 -11.11 -0.38
N ALA A 144 0.85 -12.36 -0.03
CA ALA A 144 -0.13 -13.30 0.51
C ALA A 144 -0.78 -12.77 1.80
N THR A 145 -0.01 -12.12 2.66
CA THR A 145 -0.54 -11.54 3.91
C THR A 145 -1.44 -10.33 3.64
N GLY A 146 -1.10 -9.51 2.63
CA GLY A 146 -2.00 -8.46 2.16
C GLY A 146 -3.33 -9.02 1.65
N LEU A 147 -3.28 -10.09 0.85
CA LEU A 147 -4.50 -10.77 0.37
C LEU A 147 -5.30 -11.42 1.50
N LEU A 148 -4.65 -11.99 2.52
CA LEU A 148 -5.33 -12.51 3.72
C LEU A 148 -5.98 -11.39 4.54
N ALA A 149 -5.33 -10.23 4.66
CA ALA A 149 -5.93 -9.06 5.31
C ALA A 149 -7.19 -8.61 4.56
N ALA A 150 -7.12 -8.53 3.22
CA ALA A 150 -8.28 -8.22 2.38
C ALA A 150 -9.41 -9.24 2.55
N ALA A 151 -9.08 -10.54 2.61
CA ALA A 151 -10.07 -11.60 2.84
C ALA A 151 -10.78 -11.48 4.20
N ARG A 152 -10.14 -10.87 5.20
CA ARG A 152 -10.75 -10.58 6.52
C ARG A 152 -11.54 -9.26 6.55
N GLY A 153 -11.53 -8.48 5.47
CA GLY A 153 -12.12 -7.14 5.41
C GLY A 153 -11.20 -6.01 5.89
N ASP A 154 -9.95 -6.31 6.27
CA ASP A 154 -8.95 -5.28 6.60
C ASP A 154 -8.29 -4.74 5.33
N LEU A 155 -9.05 -3.93 4.58
CA LEU A 155 -8.59 -3.34 3.32
C LEU A 155 -7.46 -2.33 3.52
N ALA A 156 -7.45 -1.61 4.65
CA ALA A 156 -6.39 -0.65 4.95
C ALA A 156 -5.05 -1.36 5.24
N GLY A 157 -5.08 -2.45 6.00
CA GLY A 157 -3.92 -3.32 6.21
C GLY A 157 -3.45 -3.97 4.91
N ALA A 158 -4.39 -4.44 4.08
CA ALA A 158 -4.08 -5.00 2.76
C ALA A 158 -3.36 -3.98 1.86
N ARG A 159 -3.91 -2.76 1.71
CA ARG A 159 -3.28 -1.68 0.94
C ARG A 159 -1.86 -1.40 1.39
N ARG A 160 -1.64 -1.19 2.69
CA ARG A 160 -0.29 -0.92 3.24
C ARG A 160 0.70 -2.03 2.94
N LEU A 161 0.29 -3.30 3.08
CA LEU A 161 1.16 -4.45 2.80
C LEU A 161 1.45 -4.59 1.30
N LEU A 162 0.44 -4.41 0.45
CA LEU A 162 0.59 -4.57 -1.00
C LEU A 162 1.39 -3.42 -1.62
N ASP A 163 1.21 -2.19 -1.14
CA ASP A 163 2.02 -1.02 -1.53
C ASP A 163 3.49 -1.23 -1.16
N SER A 164 3.75 -1.85 0.00
CA SER A 164 5.11 -2.10 0.46
C SER A 164 5.94 -3.02 -0.45
N VAL A 165 5.28 -3.83 -1.30
CA VAL A 165 5.94 -4.73 -2.26
C VAL A 165 6.81 -3.93 -3.25
N ASP A 166 6.37 -2.73 -3.65
CA ASP A 166 7.12 -1.89 -4.58
C ASP A 166 8.46 -1.40 -3.99
N GLY A 167 8.57 -1.35 -2.66
CA GLY A 167 9.80 -0.99 -1.96
C GLY A 167 10.84 -2.10 -1.86
N LEU A 168 10.53 -3.34 -2.25
CA LEU A 168 11.41 -4.51 -2.04
C LEU A 168 12.53 -4.68 -3.08
N GLY A 169 12.52 -3.88 -4.15
CA GLY A 169 13.50 -3.93 -5.22
C GLY A 169 13.31 -5.11 -6.20
N PRO A 170 13.61 -4.93 -7.50
CA PRO A 170 13.24 -5.87 -8.56
C PRO A 170 14.04 -7.18 -8.56
N ARG A 171 15.20 -7.23 -7.89
CA ARG A 171 16.04 -8.44 -7.80
C ARG A 171 15.48 -9.46 -6.80
N ARG A 172 14.87 -8.98 -5.70
CA ARG A 172 14.38 -9.81 -4.60
C ARG A 172 12.91 -10.14 -4.71
N THR A 173 12.17 -9.35 -5.49
CA THR A 173 10.75 -9.56 -5.71
C THR A 173 10.50 -10.11 -7.11
N PRO A 174 9.92 -11.32 -7.24
CA PRO A 174 9.52 -11.82 -8.54
C PRO A 174 8.58 -10.82 -9.23
N ARG A 175 8.79 -10.54 -10.52
CA ARG A 175 7.93 -9.62 -11.31
C ARG A 175 6.44 -9.91 -11.17
N TYR A 176 6.10 -11.18 -11.00
CA TYR A 176 4.72 -11.62 -10.82
C TYR A 176 4.08 -11.14 -9.50
N VAL A 177 4.88 -11.02 -8.42
CA VAL A 177 4.43 -10.50 -7.12
C VAL A 177 4.07 -9.02 -7.24
N HIS A 178 4.94 -8.20 -7.84
CA HIS A 178 4.64 -6.78 -8.09
C HIS A 178 3.40 -6.63 -8.98
N ALA A 179 3.32 -7.40 -10.07
CA ALA A 179 2.19 -7.36 -10.99
C ALA A 179 0.86 -7.62 -10.26
N LEU A 180 0.78 -8.65 -9.42
CA LEU A 180 -0.44 -8.97 -8.70
C LEU A 180 -0.77 -7.94 -7.60
N ALA A 181 0.24 -7.46 -6.87
CA ALA A 181 0.06 -6.42 -5.86
C ALA A 181 -0.52 -5.14 -6.48
N ARG A 182 0.05 -4.68 -7.60
CA ARG A 182 -0.43 -3.49 -8.32
C ARG A 182 -1.78 -3.67 -8.99
N GLU A 183 -2.06 -4.85 -9.55
CA GLU A 183 -3.40 -5.14 -10.08
C GLU A 183 -4.44 -5.03 -8.96
N TRP A 184 -4.13 -5.55 -7.76
CA TRP A 184 -5.03 -5.44 -6.62
C TRP A 184 -5.20 -3.97 -6.17
N LEU A 185 -4.11 -3.22 -5.99
CA LEU A 185 -4.16 -1.80 -5.57
C LEU A 185 -4.92 -0.94 -6.58
N ALA A 186 -4.68 -1.11 -7.87
CA ALA A 186 -5.40 -0.38 -8.92
C ALA A 186 -6.91 -0.71 -8.93
N LEU A 187 -7.29 -1.95 -8.63
CA LEU A 187 -8.70 -2.34 -8.54
C LEU A 187 -9.37 -1.76 -7.27
N ASP A 188 -8.71 -1.82 -6.11
CA ASP A 188 -9.21 -1.23 -4.86
C ASP A 188 -9.35 0.30 -4.99
N ALA A 189 -8.36 0.98 -5.59
CA ALA A 189 -8.42 2.41 -5.87
C ALA A 189 -9.58 2.77 -6.83
N ALA A 190 -9.77 1.97 -7.89
CA ALA A 190 -10.89 2.16 -8.82
C ALA A 190 -12.25 1.96 -8.15
N GLU A 191 -12.37 1.01 -7.22
CA GLU A 191 -13.58 0.78 -6.43
C GLU A 191 -13.90 1.96 -5.51
N ARG A 192 -12.88 2.58 -4.91
CA ARG A 192 -13.00 3.83 -4.11
C ARG A 192 -13.22 5.09 -4.94
N GLY A 193 -13.06 5.02 -6.27
CA GLY A 193 -13.09 6.18 -7.15
C GLY A 193 -11.84 7.06 -7.09
N ASP A 194 -10.74 6.57 -6.51
CA ASP A 194 -9.45 7.27 -6.43
C ASP A 194 -8.64 7.08 -7.73
N TRP A 195 -9.06 7.79 -8.77
CA TRP A 195 -8.47 7.63 -10.11
C TRP A 195 -7.00 8.08 -10.19
N ALA A 196 -6.58 8.99 -9.30
CA ALA A 196 -5.18 9.42 -9.22
C ALA A 196 -4.27 8.26 -8.81
N GLU A 197 -4.67 7.50 -7.79
CA GLU A 197 -3.95 6.31 -7.36
C GLU A 197 -3.98 5.20 -8.44
N VAL A 198 -5.08 5.04 -9.17
CA VAL A 198 -5.19 4.10 -10.30
C VAL A 198 -4.17 4.42 -11.39
N VAL A 199 -4.04 5.71 -11.76
CA VAL A 199 -3.06 6.17 -12.75
C VAL A 199 -1.63 5.90 -12.26
N ALA A 200 -1.32 6.28 -11.01
CA ALA A 200 -0.01 6.06 -10.42
C ALA A 200 0.41 4.57 -10.44
N CYS A 201 -0.54 3.65 -10.19
CA CYS A 201 -0.30 2.21 -10.27
C CYS A 201 0.12 1.76 -11.69
N GLY A 202 -0.44 2.36 -12.74
CA GLY A 202 -0.13 2.01 -14.13
C GLY A 202 1.17 2.60 -14.67
N GLU A 203 1.68 3.68 -14.08
CA GLU A 203 2.87 4.38 -14.58
C GLU A 203 4.19 3.71 -14.21
N GLY A 204 4.30 3.07 -13.05
CA GLY A 204 5.61 2.54 -12.61
C GLY A 204 6.16 1.38 -13.47
N PRO A 205 7.49 1.30 -13.65
CA PRO A 205 8.14 0.44 -14.66
C PRO A 205 8.12 -1.06 -14.36
N GLN A 206 8.01 -1.45 -13.08
CA GLN A 206 8.32 -2.83 -12.65
C GLN A 206 7.11 -3.78 -12.69
N ALA A 207 5.89 -3.29 -12.96
CA ALA A 207 4.67 -4.09 -12.93
C ALA A 207 3.52 -3.57 -13.82
N ARG A 208 3.86 -3.13 -15.04
CA ARG A 208 2.84 -2.82 -16.06
C ARG A 208 2.20 -4.11 -16.55
N THR A 209 0.97 -4.37 -16.13
CA THR A 209 0.14 -5.44 -16.71
C THR A 209 -0.85 -4.82 -17.69
N ARG A 210 -1.43 -5.65 -18.56
CA ARG A 210 -2.46 -5.17 -19.50
C ARG A 210 -3.68 -4.63 -18.76
N LEU A 211 -3.96 -5.13 -17.55
CA LEU A 211 -5.04 -4.64 -16.71
C LEU A 211 -4.71 -3.28 -16.10
N THR A 212 -3.53 -3.12 -15.48
CA THR A 212 -3.15 -1.83 -14.87
C THR A 212 -3.00 -0.73 -15.91
N LEU A 213 -2.52 -1.05 -17.12
CA LEU A 213 -2.48 -0.12 -18.24
C LEU A 213 -3.87 0.33 -18.71
N LEU A 214 -4.84 -0.59 -18.79
CA LEU A 214 -6.23 -0.24 -19.08
C LEU A 214 -6.82 0.65 -17.99
N LEU A 215 -6.65 0.26 -16.73
CA LEU A 215 -7.22 1.00 -15.60
C LEU A 215 -6.62 2.41 -15.50
N ALA A 216 -5.31 2.58 -15.70
CA ALA A 216 -4.68 3.89 -15.75
C ALA A 216 -5.19 4.75 -16.91
N ALA A 217 -5.41 4.15 -18.09
CA ALA A 217 -6.00 4.88 -19.22
C ALA A 217 -7.45 5.31 -18.93
N VAL A 218 -8.24 4.45 -18.25
CA VAL A 218 -9.59 4.81 -17.78
C VAL A 218 -9.53 5.92 -16.73
N GLY A 219 -8.64 5.82 -15.73
CA GLY A 219 -8.47 6.82 -14.69
C GLY A 219 -8.10 8.19 -15.26
N ALA A 220 -7.17 8.23 -16.22
CA ALA A 220 -6.77 9.47 -16.90
C ALA A 220 -7.92 10.15 -17.66
N CYS A 221 -8.91 9.40 -18.15
CA CYS A 221 -10.11 9.98 -18.76
C CYS A 221 -11.14 10.49 -17.73
N LEU A 222 -11.16 9.89 -16.53
CA LEU A 222 -12.09 10.24 -15.46
C LEU A 222 -11.56 11.34 -14.53
N MET A 223 -10.27 11.65 -14.60
CA MET A 223 -9.68 12.81 -13.95
C MET A 223 -9.88 14.05 -14.83
N ASP A 224 -10.38 15.14 -14.23
CA ASP A 224 -10.48 16.46 -14.87
C ASP A 224 -9.16 17.23 -14.88
N GLU A 225 -8.06 16.60 -14.46
CA GLU A 225 -6.74 17.22 -14.47
C GLU A 225 -6.16 17.31 -15.89
N THR A 226 -5.42 18.38 -16.15
CA THR A 226 -4.88 18.84 -17.45
C THR A 226 -3.82 17.94 -18.09
N GLY A 227 -3.77 16.65 -17.74
CA GLY A 227 -2.84 15.68 -18.31
C GLY A 227 -3.23 15.26 -19.75
N PRO A 228 -2.28 14.72 -20.53
CA PRO A 228 -2.56 14.20 -21.86
C PRO A 228 -3.52 13.01 -21.78
N ARG A 229 -4.77 13.22 -22.21
CA ARG A 229 -5.81 12.19 -22.20
C ARG A 229 -5.56 11.13 -23.28
N PRO A 230 -5.78 9.84 -22.99
CA PRO A 230 -5.64 8.80 -23.99
C PRO A 230 -6.75 8.92 -25.05
N THR A 231 -6.40 8.63 -26.31
CA THR A 231 -7.36 8.63 -27.42
C THR A 231 -8.37 7.48 -27.29
N ARG A 232 -9.55 7.65 -27.90
CA ARG A 232 -10.60 6.62 -27.96
C ARG A 232 -10.10 5.28 -28.49
N GLU A 233 -9.26 5.31 -29.53
CA GLU A 233 -8.65 4.12 -30.12
C GLU A 233 -7.74 3.39 -29.13
N ARG A 234 -6.91 4.15 -28.39
CA ARG A 234 -6.01 3.59 -27.39
C ARG A 234 -6.76 2.91 -26.25
N LEU A 235 -7.90 3.46 -25.82
CA LEU A 235 -8.79 2.84 -24.83
C LEU A 235 -9.34 1.50 -25.32
N TRP A 236 -9.81 1.43 -26.57
CA TRP A 236 -10.30 0.19 -27.18
C TRP A 236 -9.22 -0.87 -27.29
N VAL A 237 -8.02 -0.50 -27.76
CA VAL A 237 -6.87 -1.41 -27.86
C VAL A 237 -6.47 -1.91 -26.47
N ALA A 238 -6.38 -1.02 -25.48
CA ALA A 238 -6.08 -1.40 -24.10
C ALA A 238 -7.12 -2.39 -23.54
N TRP A 239 -8.41 -2.17 -23.81
CA TRP A 239 -9.48 -3.06 -23.35
C TRP A 239 -9.46 -4.42 -24.05
N LEU A 240 -9.22 -4.46 -25.35
CA LEU A 240 -9.13 -5.72 -26.10
C LEU A 240 -8.00 -6.62 -25.59
N LEU A 241 -6.87 -6.00 -25.21
CA LEU A 241 -5.69 -6.70 -24.69
C LEU A 241 -5.80 -7.08 -23.21
N ALA A 242 -6.60 -6.35 -22.42
CA ALA A 242 -6.76 -6.59 -21.00
C ALA A 242 -7.53 -7.90 -20.71
N PRO A 243 -7.20 -8.59 -19.59
CA PRO A 243 -7.97 -9.73 -19.13
C PRO A 243 -9.35 -9.29 -18.59
N GLN A 244 -10.26 -10.25 -18.42
CA GLN A 244 -11.57 -10.02 -17.76
C GLN A 244 -12.44 -8.95 -18.41
N ARG A 245 -12.42 -8.85 -19.74
CA ARG A 245 -13.12 -7.83 -20.55
C ARG A 245 -14.57 -7.56 -20.16
N ARG A 246 -15.31 -8.59 -19.75
CA ARG A 246 -16.70 -8.45 -19.29
C ARG A 246 -16.83 -7.58 -18.03
N HIS A 247 -15.90 -7.71 -17.09
CA HIS A 247 -15.91 -6.96 -15.83
C HIS A 247 -15.39 -5.52 -16.01
N THR A 248 -14.48 -5.28 -16.94
CA THR A 248 -13.93 -3.94 -17.20
C THR A 248 -14.73 -3.15 -18.23
N TRP A 249 -15.72 -3.76 -18.89
CA TRP A 249 -16.57 -3.11 -19.87
C TRP A 249 -17.32 -1.87 -19.35
N PRO A 250 -17.97 -1.88 -18.16
CA PRO A 250 -18.64 -0.70 -17.64
C PRO A 250 -17.68 0.47 -17.38
N LEU A 251 -16.44 0.18 -16.97
CA LEU A 251 -15.40 1.19 -16.75
C LEU A 251 -14.97 1.84 -18.07
N LEU A 252 -14.81 1.04 -19.13
CA LEU A 252 -14.54 1.56 -20.46
C LEU A 252 -15.67 2.47 -20.96
N GLN A 253 -16.94 2.05 -20.79
CA GLN A 253 -18.08 2.86 -21.20
C GLN A 253 -18.09 4.23 -20.50
N ARG A 254 -17.81 4.26 -19.19
CA ARG A 254 -17.69 5.51 -18.43
C ARG A 254 -16.56 6.40 -18.95
N ALA A 255 -15.37 5.82 -19.21
CA ALA A 255 -14.24 6.58 -19.75
C ALA A 255 -14.51 7.15 -21.15
N LEU A 256 -15.19 6.39 -22.01
CA LEU A 256 -15.58 6.83 -23.35
C LEU A 256 -16.60 7.98 -23.28
N ALA A 257 -17.56 7.91 -22.37
CA ALA A 257 -18.54 8.98 -22.15
C ALA A 257 -17.88 10.26 -21.62
N ALA A 258 -17.00 10.15 -20.62
CA ALA A 258 -16.25 11.30 -20.08
C ALA A 258 -15.36 11.96 -21.15
N SER A 259 -14.72 11.15 -21.99
CA SER A 259 -13.91 11.65 -23.11
C SER A 259 -14.73 12.41 -24.16
N ALA A 260 -16.01 12.03 -24.35
CA ALA A 260 -16.90 12.71 -25.29
C ALA A 260 -17.46 14.02 -24.73
N ALA A 261 -17.77 14.09 -23.43
CA ALA A 261 -18.30 15.30 -22.79
C ALA A 261 -17.33 16.48 -22.86
N THR A 262 -16.04 16.26 -22.59
CA THR A 262 -15.04 17.34 -22.61
C THR A 262 -14.73 17.86 -24.02
N ALA A 263 -15.01 17.08 -25.08
CA ALA A 263 -14.90 17.59 -26.45
C ALA A 263 -16.02 18.59 -26.80
N GLY A 264 -17.12 18.61 -26.04
CA GLY A 264 -18.25 19.53 -26.22
C GLY A 264 -18.23 20.77 -25.33
N ASP A 265 -17.48 20.76 -24.21
CA ASP A 265 -17.53 21.78 -23.16
C ASP A 265 -16.43 22.88 -23.26
N ALA A 266 -15.68 22.94 -24.36
CA ALA A 266 -14.69 24.00 -24.57
C ALA A 266 -15.31 25.41 -24.79
N ASP A 267 -16.64 25.53 -24.82
CA ASP A 267 -17.36 26.77 -25.20
C ASP A 267 -18.43 27.24 -24.18
N ALA A 268 -18.50 26.65 -22.98
CA ALA A 268 -19.53 27.03 -21.99
C ALA A 268 -18.97 27.33 -20.58
N ASP A 269 -19.08 28.61 -20.24
CA ASP A 269 -19.39 29.16 -18.91
C ASP A 269 -18.52 28.83 -17.68
N ARG A 270 -17.80 29.86 -17.24
CA ARG A 270 -17.44 30.07 -15.83
C ARG A 270 -18.56 30.86 -15.14
N PRO A 271 -19.23 30.34 -14.10
CA PRO A 271 -20.02 31.18 -13.21
C PRO A 271 -19.07 31.87 -12.22
N ARG A 272 -18.84 33.16 -12.46
CA ARG A 272 -18.40 34.11 -11.44
C ARG A 272 -19.62 34.48 -10.58
N ALA A 273 -19.33 34.75 -9.30
CA ALA A 273 -20.17 35.43 -8.32
C ALA A 273 -21.22 34.58 -7.60
N LEU A 274 -21.00 34.39 -6.29
CA LEU A 274 -22.04 34.32 -5.28
C LEU A 274 -21.41 34.52 -3.89
N LEU A 275 -21.06 35.75 -3.55
CA LEU A 275 -21.05 36.23 -2.16
C LEU A 275 -21.54 37.68 -2.15
N GLY A 276 -22.78 37.85 -1.71
CA GLY A 276 -23.45 39.13 -1.55
C GLY A 276 -22.99 39.86 -0.29
N THR A 277 -22.58 41.10 -0.49
CA THR A 277 -22.93 42.33 0.24
C THR A 277 -23.57 42.25 1.65
N GLY A 278 -22.97 42.96 2.62
CA GLY A 278 -23.70 44.09 3.22
C GLY A 278 -24.02 44.11 4.71
N LEU A 279 -23.39 43.31 5.56
CA LEU A 279 -23.40 43.55 7.02
C LEU A 279 -22.00 43.98 7.44
N VAL A 280 -21.90 44.96 8.34
CA VAL A 280 -20.65 45.25 9.07
C VAL A 280 -20.34 43.99 9.87
N SER A 281 -19.59 43.08 9.26
CA SER A 281 -19.29 41.77 9.86
C SER A 281 -18.35 42.00 11.02
N ASP A 282 -18.88 41.83 12.25
CA ASP A 282 -18.06 41.65 13.45
C ASP A 282 -17.00 40.57 13.15
N PRO A 283 -15.69 40.92 13.13
CA PRO A 283 -14.61 40.00 12.79
C PRO A 283 -14.64 38.72 13.66
N TYR A 284 -15.06 38.85 14.92
CA TYR A 284 -15.16 37.73 15.84
C TYR A 284 -16.27 36.75 15.43
N LEU A 285 -17.46 37.25 15.07
CA LEU A 285 -18.57 36.40 14.63
C LEU A 285 -18.27 35.70 13.29
N ASP A 286 -17.58 36.39 12.37
CA ASP A 286 -17.12 35.80 11.11
C ASP A 286 -16.12 34.65 11.35
N ALA A 287 -15.15 34.85 12.26
CA ALA A 287 -14.19 33.82 12.65
C ALA A 287 -14.85 32.63 13.32
N LEU A 288 -15.80 32.86 14.25
CA LEU A 288 -16.55 31.80 14.92
C LEU A 288 -17.41 31.00 13.94
N ALA A 289 -18.14 31.67 13.05
CA ALA A 289 -18.99 31.03 12.05
C ALA A 289 -18.18 30.19 11.06
N THR A 290 -17.05 30.74 10.57
CA THR A 290 -16.13 30.04 9.68
C THR A 290 -15.54 28.81 10.37
N HIS A 291 -15.04 28.97 11.60
CA HIS A 291 -14.50 27.86 12.39
C HIS A 291 -15.53 26.76 12.61
N ALA A 292 -16.74 27.10 13.05
CA ALA A 292 -17.82 26.14 13.26
C ALA A 292 -18.19 25.40 11.96
N ALA A 293 -18.19 26.08 10.81
CA ALA A 293 -18.44 25.45 9.52
C ALA A 293 -17.32 24.46 9.12
N VAL A 294 -16.06 24.77 9.46
CA VAL A 294 -14.90 23.89 9.24
C VAL A 294 -15.00 22.64 10.12
N ILE A 295 -15.14 22.80 11.44
CA ILE A 295 -15.19 21.68 12.39
C ILE A 295 -16.42 20.80 12.16
N ALA A 296 -17.57 21.39 11.83
CA ALA A 296 -18.79 20.63 11.54
C ALA A 296 -18.78 19.95 10.16
N GLY A 297 -17.74 20.12 9.33
CA GLY A 297 -17.68 19.57 7.97
C GLY A 297 -18.75 20.13 7.03
N ARG A 298 -19.28 21.33 7.32
CA ARG A 298 -20.35 21.98 6.53
C ARG A 298 -19.82 22.95 5.47
N SER A 299 -18.51 23.14 5.42
CA SER A 299 -17.88 23.97 4.41
C SER A 299 -18.04 23.37 3.01
N LYS A 300 -18.41 24.21 2.04
CA LYS A 300 -18.39 23.85 0.61
C LYS A 300 -16.97 23.93 0.01
N LEU A 301 -16.02 24.49 0.75
CA LEU A 301 -14.64 24.64 0.33
C LEU A 301 -13.89 23.33 0.49
N THR A 302 -12.79 23.18 -0.26
CA THR A 302 -11.86 22.06 -0.01
C THR A 302 -11.28 22.18 1.41
N PRO A 303 -10.87 21.08 2.07
CA PRO A 303 -10.32 21.14 3.43
C PRO A 303 -9.16 22.13 3.57
N ALA A 304 -8.28 22.22 2.57
CA ALA A 304 -7.19 23.19 2.52
C ALA A 304 -7.68 24.65 2.49
N GLN A 305 -8.68 24.94 1.66
CA GLN A 305 -9.28 26.28 1.58
C GLN A 305 -10.05 26.63 2.85
N ALA A 306 -10.76 25.66 3.44
CA ALA A 306 -11.49 25.82 4.69
C ALA A 306 -10.54 26.16 5.84
N LEU A 307 -9.45 25.41 6.01
CA LEU A 307 -8.42 25.67 7.03
C LEU A 307 -7.81 27.07 6.88
N ARG A 308 -7.45 27.45 5.63
CA ARG A 308 -6.91 28.78 5.35
C ARG A 308 -7.90 29.89 5.69
N SER A 309 -9.15 29.75 5.24
CA SER A 309 -10.23 30.72 5.52
C SER A 309 -10.45 30.89 7.02
N ALA A 310 -10.44 29.80 7.79
CA ALA A 310 -10.58 29.86 9.24
C ALA A 310 -9.38 30.53 9.91
N GLY A 311 -8.15 30.21 9.50
CA GLY A 311 -6.94 30.86 9.99
C GLY A 311 -6.93 32.37 9.73
N ASP A 312 -7.26 32.79 8.52
CA ASP A 312 -7.30 34.21 8.12
C ASP A 312 -8.42 34.97 8.86
N ALA A 313 -9.58 34.34 9.08
CA ALA A 313 -10.66 34.93 9.86
C ALA A 313 -10.27 35.12 11.34
N TRP A 314 -9.64 34.12 11.95
CA TRP A 314 -9.16 34.22 13.33
C TRP A 314 -8.00 35.21 13.49
N GLN A 315 -7.10 35.30 12.51
CA GLN A 315 -6.04 36.31 12.54
C GLN A 315 -6.65 37.72 12.56
N ARG A 316 -7.60 38.00 11.65
CA ARG A 316 -8.33 39.28 11.62
C ARG A 316 -9.05 39.56 12.95
N ALA A 317 -9.76 38.59 13.49
CA ALA A 317 -10.48 38.74 14.76
C ALA A 317 -9.54 38.98 15.94
N LEU A 318 -8.40 38.30 16.00
CA LEU A 318 -7.45 38.45 17.12
C LEU A 318 -6.64 39.74 17.05
N ASP A 319 -6.46 40.31 15.87
CA ASP A 319 -5.78 41.60 15.65
C ASP A 319 -6.74 42.81 15.83
N ASP A 320 -8.05 42.57 15.84
CA ASP A 320 -9.07 43.60 15.98
C ASP A 320 -9.18 44.15 17.42
N PRO A 321 -8.99 45.46 17.65
CA PRO A 321 -9.02 46.06 18.98
C PRO A 321 -10.36 45.90 19.72
N ASP A 322 -11.48 45.95 19.00
CA ASP A 322 -12.81 45.82 19.58
C ASP A 322 -13.04 44.40 20.08
N THR A 323 -12.63 43.40 19.30
CA THR A 323 -12.61 41.99 19.70
C THR A 323 -11.71 41.78 20.92
N GLN A 324 -10.52 42.40 20.96
CA GLN A 324 -9.62 42.33 22.13
C GLN A 324 -10.25 42.93 23.40
N ALA A 325 -10.93 44.07 23.28
CA ALA A 325 -11.65 44.70 24.40
C ALA A 325 -12.82 43.84 24.88
N TRP A 326 -13.58 43.24 23.96
CA TRP A 326 -14.66 42.32 24.29
C TRP A 326 -14.15 41.06 25.00
N ILE A 327 -13.06 40.45 24.52
CA ILE A 327 -12.42 39.31 25.19
C ILE A 327 -11.99 39.70 26.61
N ALA A 328 -11.42 40.90 26.80
CA ALA A 328 -11.01 41.40 28.11
C ALA A 328 -12.19 41.54 29.08
N GLN A 329 -13.27 42.15 28.62
CA GLN A 329 -14.49 42.30 29.40
C GLN A 329 -15.07 40.94 29.77
N ARG A 330 -15.15 40.02 28.80
CA ARG A 330 -15.67 38.67 29.03
C ARG A 330 -14.79 37.88 30.00
N ALA A 331 -13.48 38.01 29.89
CA ALA A 331 -12.52 37.40 30.80
C ALA A 331 -12.69 37.91 32.24
N ALA A 332 -12.87 39.22 32.42
CA ALA A 332 -13.14 39.82 33.73
C ALA A 332 -14.46 39.30 34.33
N HIS A 333 -15.53 39.19 33.54
CA HIS A 333 -16.81 38.61 33.98
C HIS A 333 -16.70 37.13 34.37
N LEU A 334 -15.80 36.37 33.73
CA LEU A 334 -15.55 34.96 34.04
C LEU A 334 -14.51 34.78 35.16
N GLY A 335 -14.04 35.86 35.80
CA GLY A 335 -13.08 35.82 36.91
C GLY A 335 -11.64 35.50 36.49
N ALA A 336 -11.28 35.71 35.22
CA ALA A 336 -9.90 35.56 34.77
C ALA A 336 -9.01 36.66 35.38
N ARG A 337 -7.82 36.29 35.84
CA ARG A 337 -6.89 37.21 36.53
C ARG A 337 -6.18 38.18 35.59
N SER A 338 -6.17 37.91 34.29
CA SER A 338 -5.46 38.71 33.28
C SER A 338 -6.10 38.56 31.90
N GLN A 339 -6.28 39.67 31.20
CA GLN A 339 -6.70 39.72 29.79
C GLN A 339 -5.75 38.92 28.88
N THR A 340 -4.45 39.11 29.05
CA THR A 340 -3.42 38.43 28.25
C THR A 340 -3.51 36.91 28.39
N GLN A 341 -3.77 36.42 29.60
CA GLN A 341 -3.95 34.98 29.84
C GLN A 341 -5.22 34.43 29.16
N ALA A 342 -6.32 35.18 29.19
CA ALA A 342 -7.56 34.76 28.55
C ALA A 342 -7.42 34.72 27.01
N GLN A 343 -6.78 35.74 26.42
CA GLN A 343 -6.50 35.77 24.99
C GLN A 343 -5.56 34.64 24.57
N ALA A 344 -4.52 34.35 25.36
CA ALA A 344 -3.60 33.24 25.10
C ALA A 344 -4.33 31.88 25.13
N ARG A 345 -5.23 31.65 26.09
CA ARG A 345 -6.03 30.41 26.17
C ARG A 345 -7.00 30.25 25.00
N LEU A 346 -7.65 31.33 24.60
CA LEU A 346 -8.52 31.32 23.42
C LEU A 346 -7.72 30.95 22.17
N ARG A 347 -6.57 31.61 21.97
CA ARG A 347 -5.67 31.33 20.85
C ARG A 347 -5.18 29.88 20.87
N GLU A 348 -4.77 29.37 22.02
CA GLU A 348 -4.34 27.97 22.19
C GLU A 348 -5.45 26.98 21.81
N THR A 349 -6.71 27.24 22.21
CA THR A 349 -7.86 26.40 21.89
C THR A 349 -8.12 26.37 20.38
N ILE A 350 -8.17 27.55 19.75
CA ILE A 350 -8.34 27.69 18.29
C ILE A 350 -7.24 26.95 17.55
N THR A 351 -5.98 27.20 17.94
CA THR A 351 -4.81 26.57 17.34
C THR A 351 -4.88 25.05 17.44
N ARG A 352 -5.30 24.51 18.59
CA ARG A 352 -5.44 23.07 18.80
C ARG A 352 -6.53 22.44 17.92
N GLU A 353 -7.70 23.07 17.84
CA GLU A 353 -8.83 22.58 17.03
C GLU A 353 -8.49 22.63 15.53
N LEU A 354 -7.84 23.71 15.07
CA LEU A 354 -7.38 23.81 13.68
C LEU A 354 -6.24 22.83 13.37
N ALA A 355 -5.36 22.54 14.34
CA ALA A 355 -4.33 21.49 14.21
C ALA A 355 -4.95 20.10 14.08
N GLU A 356 -5.96 19.78 14.91
CA GLU A 356 -6.70 18.52 14.81
C GLU A 356 -7.40 18.37 13.46
N PHE A 357 -8.05 19.45 12.98
CA PHE A 357 -8.65 19.47 11.65
C PHE A 357 -7.62 19.22 10.54
N ALA A 358 -6.48 19.90 10.59
CA ALA A 358 -5.40 19.76 9.62
C ALA A 358 -4.82 18.35 9.60
N ARG A 359 -4.63 17.73 10.78
CA ARG A 359 -4.15 16.36 10.96
C ARG A 359 -5.12 15.34 10.37
N THR A 360 -6.41 15.51 10.65
CA THR A 360 -7.48 14.61 10.17
C THR A 360 -7.54 14.58 8.64
N HIS A 361 -7.15 15.67 7.97
CA HIS A 361 -7.16 15.81 6.52
C HIS A 361 -5.76 15.78 5.89
N ASP A 362 -4.72 15.42 6.64
CA ASP A 362 -3.31 15.36 6.20
C ASP A 362 -2.85 16.64 5.44
N LEU A 363 -3.22 17.82 5.95
CA LEU A 363 -2.99 19.09 5.26
C LEU A 363 -1.57 19.66 5.50
N PRO A 364 -0.81 20.02 4.45
CA PRO A 364 0.53 20.59 4.57
C PRO A 364 0.50 22.08 4.99
N VAL A 365 0.25 22.34 6.29
CA VAL A 365 0.04 23.70 6.85
C VAL A 365 1.20 24.66 6.59
N ALA A 366 2.43 24.15 6.50
CA ALA A 366 3.64 24.94 6.25
C ALA A 366 3.55 25.84 5.00
N ARG A 367 2.71 25.48 4.01
CA ARG A 367 2.51 26.28 2.80
C ARG A 367 1.76 27.60 3.05
N TRP A 368 0.91 27.65 4.08
CA TRP A 368 0.05 28.81 4.38
C TRP A 368 0.48 29.55 5.65
N ALA A 369 1.25 28.88 6.51
CA ALA A 369 1.72 29.45 7.77
C ALA A 369 2.52 30.76 7.57
N ARG A 370 3.26 30.93 6.47
CA ARG A 370 4.09 32.13 6.26
C ARG A 370 3.32 33.45 6.36
N ASP A 371 2.05 33.44 5.97
CA ASP A 371 1.25 34.66 5.82
C ASP A 371 0.25 34.89 6.98
N CYS A 372 0.09 33.91 7.89
CA CYS A 372 -0.92 33.96 8.94
C CYS A 372 -0.35 33.50 10.31
N GLY A 373 -0.41 34.37 11.32
CA GLY A 373 0.11 34.11 12.67
C GLY A 373 -0.53 32.88 13.33
N VAL A 374 -1.85 32.77 13.28
CA VAL A 374 -2.58 31.60 13.80
C VAL A 374 -2.11 30.31 13.11
N LEU A 375 -1.97 30.30 11.78
CA LEU A 375 -1.51 29.11 11.05
C LEU A 375 -0.04 28.77 11.35
N ARG A 376 0.82 29.73 11.72
CA ARG A 376 2.17 29.43 12.24
C ARG A 376 2.14 28.70 13.56
N GLU A 377 1.24 29.10 14.46
CA GLU A 377 1.08 28.40 15.72
C GLU A 377 0.54 26.98 15.51
N VAL A 378 -0.42 26.81 14.59
CA VAL A 378 -0.93 25.49 14.17
C VAL A 378 0.20 24.62 13.62
N GLU A 379 1.01 25.16 12.71
CA GLU A 379 2.18 24.48 12.16
C GLU A 379 3.17 24.07 13.26
N ARG A 380 3.45 24.96 14.23
CA ARG A 380 4.35 24.69 15.34
C ARG A 380 3.84 23.53 16.22
N VAL A 381 2.55 23.55 16.57
CA VAL A 381 1.92 22.48 17.38
C VAL A 381 1.99 21.15 16.63
N LEU A 382 1.60 21.11 15.35
CA LEU A 382 1.68 19.89 14.54
C LEU A 382 3.10 19.38 14.43
N ARG A 383 4.09 20.27 14.25
CA ARG A 383 5.49 19.89 14.16
C ARG A 383 6.00 19.28 15.46
N GLU A 384 5.68 19.89 16.60
CA GLU A 384 6.07 19.42 17.93
C GLU A 384 5.46 18.04 18.23
N GLU A 385 4.16 17.86 18.00
CA GLU A 385 3.48 16.56 18.16
C GLU A 385 4.08 15.47 17.27
N GLN A 386 4.37 15.78 16.00
CA GLN A 386 4.94 14.82 15.06
C GLN A 386 6.37 14.43 15.45
N LEU A 387 7.19 15.38 15.90
CA LEU A 387 8.54 15.08 16.41
C LEU A 387 8.47 14.19 17.65
N SER A 388 7.64 14.54 18.63
CA SER A 388 7.47 13.70 19.82
C SER A 388 6.96 12.30 19.50
N SER A 389 6.04 12.16 18.54
CA SER A 389 5.58 10.86 18.08
C SER A 389 6.69 10.05 17.38
N LEU A 390 7.53 10.70 16.58
CA LEU A 390 8.66 10.04 15.92
C LEU A 390 9.74 9.63 16.90
N GLU A 391 10.11 10.50 17.84
CA GLU A 391 11.08 10.21 18.91
C GLU A 391 10.63 8.99 19.72
N LEU A 392 9.35 8.95 20.13
CA LEU A 392 8.78 7.80 20.83
C LEU A 392 8.89 6.50 20.00
N ALA A 393 8.63 6.58 18.70
CA ALA A 393 8.71 5.42 17.81
C ALA A 393 10.16 4.97 17.57
N PHE A 394 11.11 5.91 17.48
CA PHE A 394 12.55 5.63 17.38
C PHE A 394 13.06 4.98 18.65
N ASP A 395 12.71 5.52 19.82
CA ASP A 395 13.09 4.97 21.12
C ASP A 395 12.52 3.58 21.33
N ALA A 396 11.27 3.33 20.93
CA ALA A 396 10.68 2.00 20.98
C ALA A 396 11.47 0.98 20.15
N LEU A 397 11.86 1.35 18.92
CA LEU A 397 12.67 0.48 18.07
C LEU A 397 14.09 0.30 18.61
N ALA A 398 14.73 1.37 19.08
CA ALA A 398 16.08 1.36 19.64
C ALA A 398 16.16 0.47 20.89
N ASN A 399 15.20 0.61 21.80
CA ASN A 399 15.09 -0.22 22.99
C ASN A 399 14.89 -1.70 22.63
N ARG A 400 14.04 -1.99 21.63
CA ARG A 400 13.80 -3.36 21.17
C ARG A 400 15.07 -3.99 20.57
N VAL A 401 15.82 -3.24 19.76
CA VAL A 401 17.11 -3.68 19.21
C VAL A 401 18.13 -3.93 20.32
N ALA A 402 18.23 -3.02 21.29
CA ALA A 402 19.16 -3.14 22.41
C ALA A 402 18.87 -4.38 23.28
N ARG A 403 17.59 -4.71 23.49
CA ARG A 403 17.15 -5.90 24.22
C ARG A 403 17.08 -7.16 23.37
N GLN A 404 17.32 -7.05 22.06
CA GLN A 404 17.18 -8.14 21.08
C GLN A 404 15.79 -8.81 21.12
N GLU A 405 14.74 -8.06 21.43
CA GLU A 405 13.37 -8.54 21.52
C GLU A 405 12.75 -8.68 20.12
N ALA A 406 12.93 -9.85 19.50
CA ALA A 406 12.45 -10.09 18.14
C ALA A 406 10.94 -10.37 18.09
N LEU A 407 10.26 -9.74 17.13
CA LEU A 407 8.91 -10.08 16.73
C LEU A 407 8.90 -11.19 15.66
N PRO A 408 7.74 -11.83 15.42
CA PRO A 408 7.55 -12.63 14.21
C PRO A 408 7.89 -11.83 12.94
N PRO A 409 8.49 -12.43 11.89
CA PRO A 409 9.00 -11.69 10.74
C PRO A 409 7.98 -10.76 10.05
N MET A 410 6.71 -11.19 9.98
CA MET A 410 5.64 -10.36 9.42
C MET A 410 5.28 -9.16 10.31
N ASP A 411 5.40 -9.30 11.63
CA ASP A 411 5.14 -8.21 12.56
C ASP A 411 6.32 -7.24 12.62
N GLU A 412 7.55 -7.73 12.46
CA GLU A 412 8.72 -6.88 12.18
C GLU A 412 8.50 -6.03 10.92
N TRP A 413 7.99 -6.64 9.84
CA TRP A 413 7.65 -5.93 8.61
C TRP A 413 6.59 -4.84 8.84
N ARG A 414 5.50 -5.16 9.55
CA ARG A 414 4.44 -4.19 9.88
C ARG A 414 4.95 -3.05 10.75
N ALA A 415 5.76 -3.33 11.77
CA ALA A 415 6.36 -2.32 12.62
C ALA A 415 7.22 -1.36 11.79
N TRP A 416 8.02 -1.89 10.87
CA TRP A 416 8.80 -1.10 9.93
C TRP A 416 7.94 -0.23 9.02
N LEU A 417 6.88 -0.77 8.42
CA LEU A 417 5.97 0.00 7.59
C LEU A 417 5.27 1.11 8.37
N SER A 418 4.90 0.85 9.63
CA SER A 418 4.32 1.87 10.51
C SER A 418 5.30 3.01 10.77
N LEU A 419 6.55 2.69 11.11
CA LEU A 419 7.59 3.70 11.33
C LEU A 419 7.85 4.54 10.08
N ARG A 420 7.95 3.88 8.92
CA ARG A 420 8.13 4.54 7.62
C ARG A 420 6.96 5.46 7.28
N ALA A 421 5.73 5.03 7.56
CA ALA A 421 4.54 5.83 7.32
C ALA A 421 4.51 7.08 8.20
N GLN A 422 4.82 6.95 9.50
CA GLN A 422 4.93 8.08 10.43
C GLN A 422 6.01 9.07 9.97
N HIS A 423 7.19 8.58 9.60
CA HIS A 423 8.26 9.42 9.06
C HIS A 423 7.83 10.16 7.79
N ARG A 424 7.17 9.47 6.84
CA ARG A 424 6.68 10.08 5.60
C ARG A 424 5.62 11.14 5.88
N GLN A 425 4.71 10.89 6.81
CA GLN A 425 3.67 11.84 7.20
C GLN A 425 4.29 13.08 7.83
N ALA A 426 5.20 12.91 8.80
CA ALA A 426 5.94 14.01 9.39
C ALA A 426 6.69 14.83 8.34
N ALA A 427 7.43 14.17 7.43
CA ALA A 427 8.15 14.85 6.35
C ALA A 427 7.21 15.57 5.35
N ALA A 428 6.00 15.06 5.11
CA ALA A 428 5.02 15.73 4.27
C ALA A 428 4.45 17.00 4.91
N LEU A 429 4.25 16.99 6.23
CA LEU A 429 3.72 18.12 6.99
C LEU A 429 4.80 19.18 7.30
N GLY A 430 5.98 18.76 7.74
CA GLY A 430 7.08 19.63 8.13
C GLY A 430 8.08 19.97 7.02
N GLY A 431 7.91 19.39 5.83
CA GLY A 431 8.79 19.63 4.70
C GLY A 431 10.22 19.09 4.87
N LEU A 432 11.14 19.65 4.09
CA LEU A 432 12.52 19.17 4.02
C LEU A 432 13.32 19.44 5.30
N ASP A 433 13.02 20.52 6.03
CA ASP A 433 13.73 20.87 7.26
C ASP A 433 13.46 19.86 8.38
N LEU A 434 12.19 19.49 8.57
CA LEU A 434 11.83 18.43 9.52
C LEU A 434 12.45 17.09 9.11
N ARG A 435 12.41 16.79 7.81
CA ARG A 435 13.00 15.57 7.25
C ARG A 435 14.49 15.48 7.56
N ARG A 436 15.24 16.58 7.39
CA ARG A 436 16.66 16.68 7.75
C ARG A 436 16.91 16.55 9.25
N LEU A 437 16.04 17.11 10.08
CA LEU A 437 16.14 17.01 11.53
C LEU A 437 15.93 15.58 12.04
N ALA A 438 14.92 14.88 11.51
CA ALA A 438 14.59 13.52 11.93
C ALA A 438 15.52 12.45 11.35
N PHE A 439 16.10 12.70 10.16
CA PHE A 439 16.88 11.70 9.43
C PHE A 439 18.05 11.08 10.22
N PRO A 440 18.92 11.84 10.91
CA PRO A 440 20.03 11.24 11.66
C PRO A 440 19.59 10.22 12.72
N GLN A 441 18.50 10.52 13.44
CA GLN A 441 17.96 9.63 14.47
C GLN A 441 17.40 8.33 13.86
N ILE A 442 16.52 8.45 12.84
CA ILE A 442 15.95 7.25 12.20
C ILE A 442 17.03 6.45 11.46
N HIS A 443 18.00 7.10 10.83
CA HIS A 443 19.10 6.44 10.15
C HIS A 443 19.89 5.59 11.14
N GLN A 444 20.27 6.14 12.30
CA GLN A 444 21.02 5.41 13.31
C GLN A 444 20.26 4.18 13.82
N VAL A 445 18.98 4.35 14.19
CA VAL A 445 18.17 3.27 14.78
C VAL A 445 17.79 2.22 13.74
N ALA A 446 17.30 2.63 12.57
CA ALA A 446 16.87 1.71 11.52
C ALA A 446 18.06 0.96 10.89
N CYS A 447 19.23 1.60 10.75
CA CYS A 447 20.44 0.93 10.27
C CYS A 447 20.88 -0.19 11.23
N LYS A 448 20.93 0.08 12.55
CA LYS A 448 21.23 -0.94 13.57
C LYS A 448 20.21 -2.08 13.55
N TRP A 449 18.92 -1.75 13.43
CA TRP A 449 17.86 -2.76 13.33
C TRP A 449 18.01 -3.62 12.06
N ALA A 450 18.31 -3.02 10.91
CA ALA A 450 18.51 -3.73 9.66
C ALA A 450 19.74 -4.67 9.71
N VAL A 451 20.85 -4.21 10.30
CA VAL A 451 22.04 -5.05 10.53
C VAL A 451 21.74 -6.22 11.45
N TRP A 452 21.00 -6.00 12.55
CA TRP A 452 20.55 -7.08 13.44
C TRP A 452 19.66 -8.10 12.71
N MET A 453 18.69 -7.61 11.92
CA MET A 453 17.82 -8.44 11.10
C MET A 453 18.59 -9.26 10.06
N TRP A 454 19.64 -8.69 9.48
CA TRP A 454 20.51 -9.37 8.52
C TRP A 454 21.39 -10.43 9.18
N ASN A 455 22.17 -10.05 10.20
CA ASN A 455 23.24 -10.87 10.76
C ASN A 455 22.69 -11.97 11.67
N GLU A 456 21.80 -11.62 12.60
CA GLU A 456 21.31 -12.56 13.61
C GLU A 456 20.07 -13.31 13.13
N ARG A 457 19.12 -12.59 12.53
CA ARG A 457 17.80 -13.15 12.18
C ARG A 457 17.70 -13.72 10.77
N LYS A 458 18.71 -13.47 9.93
CA LYS A 458 18.75 -13.85 8.50
C LYS A 458 17.52 -13.37 7.71
N GLN A 459 16.90 -12.26 8.13
CA GLN A 459 15.74 -11.65 7.47
C GLN A 459 16.21 -10.68 6.37
N TYR A 460 16.87 -11.22 5.35
CA TYR A 460 17.51 -10.44 4.30
C TYR A 460 16.55 -9.49 3.61
N LEU A 461 15.35 -9.95 3.22
CA LEU A 461 14.36 -9.12 2.52
C LEU A 461 14.06 -7.84 3.32
N LEU A 462 13.84 -8.01 4.63
CA LEU A 462 13.48 -6.93 5.52
C LEU A 462 14.65 -5.95 5.70
N ALA A 463 15.85 -6.45 6.01
CA ALA A 463 17.04 -5.62 6.15
C ALA A 463 17.33 -4.81 4.87
N ASN A 464 17.27 -5.46 3.70
CA ASN A 464 17.45 -4.78 2.42
C ASN A 464 16.43 -3.67 2.21
N SER A 465 15.14 -3.93 2.49
CA SER A 465 14.11 -2.90 2.32
C SER A 465 14.40 -1.63 3.14
N VAL A 466 15.03 -1.79 4.30
CA VAL A 466 15.45 -0.69 5.16
C VAL A 466 16.62 0.04 4.55
N PHE A 467 17.66 -0.67 4.10
CA PHE A 467 18.82 -0.06 3.46
C PHE A 467 18.44 0.70 2.18
N ALA A 468 17.57 0.14 1.33
CA ALA A 468 17.05 0.85 0.15
C ALA A 468 16.30 2.12 0.52
N TRP A 469 15.44 2.03 1.54
CA TRP A 469 14.68 3.18 1.99
C TRP A 469 15.60 4.26 2.58
N LEU A 470 16.54 3.87 3.46
CA LEU A 470 17.53 4.78 4.04
C LEU A 470 18.41 5.43 2.97
N LEU A 471 18.78 4.71 1.91
CA LEU A 471 19.51 5.28 0.78
C LEU A 471 18.68 6.33 0.04
N ALA A 472 17.43 6.03 -0.30
CA ALA A 472 16.54 6.99 -0.95
C ALA A 472 16.31 8.23 -0.06
N GLU A 473 16.19 8.02 1.24
CA GLU A 473 16.01 9.06 2.23
C GLU A 473 17.24 9.97 2.34
N ALA A 474 18.44 9.37 2.44
CA ALA A 474 19.73 10.06 2.48
C ALA A 474 19.93 10.95 1.24
N VAL A 475 19.57 10.46 0.05
CA VAL A 475 19.59 11.22 -1.20
C VAL A 475 18.67 12.44 -1.13
N LEU A 476 17.47 12.28 -0.56
CA LEU A 476 16.51 13.37 -0.46
C LEU A 476 16.92 14.46 0.55
N VAL A 477 17.57 14.09 1.65
CA VAL A 477 18.08 15.07 2.62
C VAL A 477 19.42 15.68 2.24
N GLY A 478 20.20 14.99 1.40
CA GLY A 478 21.52 15.41 0.92
C GLY A 478 22.67 14.97 1.84
N ASP A 479 22.54 13.87 2.56
CA ASP A 479 23.56 13.35 3.48
C ASP A 479 24.55 12.42 2.74
N ALA A 480 25.72 12.95 2.38
CA ALA A 480 26.71 12.24 1.56
C ALA A 480 27.29 10.99 2.25
N GLU A 481 27.53 11.04 3.56
CA GLU A 481 28.09 9.92 4.32
C GLU A 481 27.09 8.76 4.41
N ALA A 482 25.83 9.07 4.72
CA ALA A 482 24.76 8.08 4.73
C ALA A 482 24.53 7.49 3.33
N ILE A 483 24.61 8.29 2.26
CA ILE A 483 24.52 7.78 0.88
C ILE A 483 25.63 6.75 0.61
N GLU A 484 26.88 7.06 0.94
CA GLU A 484 28.01 6.15 0.71
C GLU A 484 27.89 4.86 1.54
N LEU A 485 27.53 4.98 2.83
CA LEU A 485 27.31 3.84 3.69
C LEU A 485 26.19 2.94 3.17
N GLN A 486 25.03 3.51 2.83
CA GLN A 486 23.89 2.72 2.39
C GLN A 486 24.06 2.16 0.98
N ARG A 487 24.84 2.81 0.10
CA ARG A 487 25.26 2.19 -1.16
C ARG A 487 26.03 0.90 -0.90
N ARG A 488 27.01 0.89 0.01
CA ARG A 488 27.75 -0.33 0.36
C ARG A 488 26.83 -1.42 0.92
N ASN A 489 25.94 -1.05 1.86
CA ASN A 489 25.00 -2.00 2.45
C ASN A 489 23.96 -2.54 1.46
N TRP A 490 23.63 -1.76 0.43
CA TRP A 490 22.65 -2.12 -0.59
C TRP A 490 23.26 -2.87 -1.79
N ASP A 491 24.49 -2.54 -2.21
CA ASP A 491 25.10 -3.04 -3.45
C ASP A 491 25.91 -4.34 -3.34
N ASP A 492 26.02 -4.97 -2.18
CA ASP A 492 26.78 -6.22 -2.07
C ASP A 492 25.98 -7.47 -2.51
N SER A 493 26.19 -7.85 -3.77
CA SER A 493 26.51 -9.23 -4.20
C SER A 493 25.72 -10.42 -3.58
N LEU A 494 24.39 -10.40 -3.63
CA LEU A 494 23.54 -11.62 -3.53
C LEU A 494 22.34 -11.61 -4.48
#